data_AF-A0A965B997-F1
#
_entry.id   AF-A0A965B997-F1
#
_cell.length_a   1.000
_cell.length_b   1.000
_cell.length_c   1.000
_cell.angle_alpha   90.00
_cell.angle_beta   90.00
_cell.angle_gamma   90.00
#
_symmetry.space_group_name_H-M   'P 1'
#
loop_
_entity.id
_entity.type
_entity.pdbx_description
1 polymer ?
#
loop_
_entity_poly.entity_id
_entity_poly.type
_entity_poly.pdbx_seq_one_letter_code
_entity_poly.pdbx_strand_id
1 'polypeptide(L)'
;MLPSAKGDAQVTTSQTSVSHPAEYTELLGRLATVHDLHAASAVLGWDQMTYLPAGAGGPRGRHLATLTRLAHEHFTDDRIGVLLDSLGPFESSLPSDSDEASLLRIARQDYRRAVRVPGSFMATFAEHQSASYQAWAVARPANDWEAVTPILERTVDLSREYAGFFPRTAHLADVFVDEAEPGL
;
A
#
# COMPACT_ATOMS: atom_id res chain seq x y z
N MET A 1 6.91 -7.86 -67.41
CA MET A 1 7.03 -8.81 -66.28
C MET A 1 7.14 -7.98 -65.00
N LEU A 2 5.98 -7.77 -64.37
CA LEU A 2 5.63 -7.31 -63.00
C LEU A 2 6.40 -6.16 -62.30
N PRO A 3 5.71 -5.07 -61.92
CA PRO A 3 6.13 -4.22 -60.79
C PRO A 3 5.67 -4.85 -59.47
N SER A 4 6.58 -4.94 -58.49
CA SER A 4 6.28 -5.44 -57.15
C SER A 4 5.86 -4.28 -56.26
N ALA A 5 4.56 -4.13 -56.05
CA ALA A 5 3.98 -3.27 -55.02
C ALA A 5 3.69 -4.15 -53.80
N LYS A 6 4.49 -4.02 -52.74
CA LYS A 6 4.09 -4.49 -51.41
C LYS A 6 3.42 -3.33 -50.71
N GLY A 7 2.10 -3.43 -50.56
CA GLY A 7 1.34 -2.56 -49.68
C GLY A 7 1.63 -2.93 -48.25
N ASP A 8 2.20 -2.00 -47.49
CA ASP A 8 2.27 -2.11 -46.04
C ASP A 8 0.85 -1.92 -45.50
N ALA A 9 0.28 -3.01 -44.98
CA ALA A 9 -0.97 -2.98 -44.25
C ALA A 9 -0.76 -2.15 -42.98
N GLN A 10 -1.32 -0.95 -42.95
CA GLN A 10 -1.42 -0.18 -41.71
C GLN A 10 -2.31 -0.95 -40.75
N VAL A 11 -1.71 -1.50 -39.70
CA VAL A 11 -2.43 -1.96 -38.52
C VAL A 11 -3.04 -0.72 -37.87
N THR A 12 -4.31 -0.47 -38.16
CA THR A 12 -5.08 0.61 -37.55
C THR A 12 -5.44 0.17 -36.13
N THR A 13 -4.51 0.34 -35.18
CA THR A 13 -4.85 0.33 -33.75
C THR A 13 -5.74 1.54 -33.51
N SER A 14 -7.05 1.32 -33.56
CA SER A 14 -8.04 2.30 -33.12
C SER A 14 -7.87 2.44 -31.60
N GLN A 15 -7.08 3.44 -31.18
CA GLN A 15 -7.08 3.89 -29.80
C GLN A 15 -8.46 4.50 -29.53
N THR A 16 -9.37 3.70 -28.99
CA THR A 16 -10.59 4.22 -28.37
C THR A 16 -10.14 5.02 -27.16
N SER A 17 -10.06 6.35 -27.27
CA SER A 17 -9.80 7.20 -26.10
C SER A 17 -11.00 7.09 -25.18
N VAL A 18 -10.87 6.31 -24.11
CA VAL A 18 -11.86 6.25 -23.03
C VAL A 18 -11.97 7.66 -22.44
N SER A 19 -13.17 8.24 -22.45
CA SER A 19 -13.43 9.50 -21.75
C SER A 19 -13.55 9.20 -20.25
N HIS A 20 -12.62 9.70 -19.44
CA HIS A 20 -12.68 9.52 -17.99
C HIS A 20 -13.62 10.54 -17.33
N PRO A 21 -14.51 10.11 -16.43
CA PRO A 21 -15.28 11.02 -15.57
C PRO A 21 -14.37 11.90 -14.72
N ALA A 22 -14.88 13.06 -14.27
CA ALA A 22 -14.13 13.96 -13.40
C ALA A 22 -13.75 13.27 -12.07
N GLU A 23 -14.65 12.44 -11.55
CA GLU A 23 -14.47 11.64 -10.33
C GLU A 23 -13.33 10.63 -10.47
N TYR A 24 -13.14 10.04 -11.66
CA TYR A 24 -12.03 9.14 -11.92
C TYR A 24 -10.70 9.90 -11.86
N THR A 25 -10.66 11.09 -12.45
CA THR A 25 -9.47 11.96 -12.41
C THR A 25 -9.18 12.43 -10.98
N GLU A 26 -10.20 12.77 -10.18
CA GLU A 26 -10.03 13.09 -8.76
C GLU A 26 -9.47 11.90 -7.98
N LEU A 27 -10.02 10.71 -8.18
CA LEU A 27 -9.55 9.48 -7.53
C LEU A 27 -8.08 9.23 -7.86
N LEU A 28 -7.69 9.32 -9.13
CA LEU A 28 -6.29 9.16 -9.53
C LEU A 28 -5.37 10.16 -8.83
N GLY A 29 -5.76 11.43 -8.72
CA GLY A 29 -4.96 12.43 -8.00
C GLY A 29 -4.76 12.10 -6.52
N ARG A 30 -5.80 11.57 -5.86
CA ARG A 30 -5.72 11.12 -4.46
C ARG A 30 -4.83 9.90 -4.30
N LEU A 31 -5.00 8.89 -5.15
CA LEU A 31 -4.17 7.69 -5.15
C LEU A 31 -2.70 7.99 -5.48
N ALA A 32 -2.44 8.94 -6.38
CA ALA A 32 -1.09 9.40 -6.69
C ALA A 32 -0.41 10.03 -5.46
N THR A 33 -1.14 10.84 -4.68
CA THR A 33 -0.61 11.41 -3.42
C THR A 33 -0.21 10.31 -2.43
N VAL A 34 -1.05 9.29 -2.26
CA VAL A 34 -0.74 8.13 -1.41
C VAL A 34 0.49 7.38 -1.93
N HIS A 35 0.56 7.17 -3.25
CA HIS A 35 1.70 6.52 -3.90
C HIS A 35 3.01 7.30 -3.67
N ASP A 36 3.00 8.62 -3.81
CA ASP A 36 4.18 9.47 -3.60
C ASP A 36 4.69 9.40 -2.15
N LEU A 37 3.78 9.36 -1.16
CA LEU A 37 4.14 9.18 0.25
C LEU A 37 4.80 7.81 0.51
N HIS A 38 4.28 6.75 -0.11
CA HIS A 38 4.91 5.43 -0.05
C HIS A 38 6.26 5.40 -0.76
N ALA A 39 6.39 6.02 -1.94
CA ALA A 39 7.65 6.11 -2.66
C ALA A 39 8.73 6.86 -1.86
N ALA A 40 8.36 7.99 -1.23
CA ALA A 40 9.25 8.72 -0.33
C ALA A 40 9.68 7.85 0.87
N SER A 41 8.74 7.10 1.46
CA SER A 41 9.04 6.17 2.55
C SER A 41 10.02 5.08 2.12
N ALA A 42 9.85 4.52 0.92
CA ALA A 42 10.74 3.49 0.38
C ALA A 42 12.18 4.00 0.21
N VAL A 43 12.37 5.21 -0.32
CA VAL A 43 13.70 5.82 -0.46
C VAL A 43 14.34 6.08 0.91
N LEU A 44 13.57 6.59 1.88
CA LEU A 44 14.06 6.80 3.25
C LEU A 44 14.40 5.49 3.98
N GLY A 45 13.64 4.43 3.72
CA GLY A 45 13.92 3.08 4.22
C GLY A 45 15.22 2.53 3.64
N TRP A 46 15.42 2.65 2.33
CA TRP A 46 16.67 2.26 1.68
C TRP A 46 17.88 3.04 2.23
N ASP A 47 17.74 4.37 2.40
CA ASP A 47 18.82 5.20 2.96
C ASP A 47 19.15 4.79 4.41
N GLN A 48 18.14 4.40 5.20
CA GLN A 48 18.33 3.92 6.57
C GLN A 48 19.26 2.70 6.63
N MET A 49 19.21 1.84 5.61
CA MET A 49 19.99 0.60 5.55
C MET A 49 21.39 0.78 4.97
N THR A 50 21.65 1.90 4.28
CA THR A 50 22.84 2.05 3.42
C THR A 50 23.73 3.21 3.82
N TYR A 51 23.19 4.43 3.94
CA TYR A 51 23.96 5.65 4.11
C TYR A 51 23.70 6.39 5.42
N LEU A 52 22.64 6.04 6.15
CA LEU A 52 22.26 6.75 7.35
C LEU A 52 23.39 6.73 8.40
N PRO A 53 23.86 7.91 8.88
CA PRO A 53 24.89 7.97 9.90
C PRO A 53 24.48 7.31 11.22
N ALA A 54 25.46 6.78 11.94
CA ALA A 54 25.25 6.28 13.30
C ALA A 54 24.60 7.37 14.19
N GLY A 55 23.57 7.00 14.95
CA GLY A 55 22.81 7.93 15.80
C GLY A 55 21.65 8.65 15.12
N ALA A 56 21.51 8.58 13.78
CA ALA A 56 20.39 9.20 13.05
C ALA A 56 19.15 8.29 12.93
N GLY A 57 19.18 7.08 13.50
CA GLY A 57 18.07 6.10 13.46
C GLY A 57 16.78 6.62 14.08
N GLY A 58 16.85 7.29 15.24
CA GLY A 58 15.66 7.86 15.90
C GLY A 58 14.93 8.90 15.05
N PRO A 59 15.60 9.97 14.57
CA PRO A 59 15.00 10.91 13.63
C PRO A 59 14.44 10.27 12.35
N ARG A 60 15.18 9.33 11.73
CA ARG A 60 14.69 8.60 10.54
C ARG A 60 13.41 7.82 10.83
N GLY A 61 13.34 7.13 11.95
CA GLY A 61 12.14 6.42 12.40
C GLY A 61 10.91 7.33 12.47
N ARG A 62 11.07 8.55 13.01
CA ARG A 62 9.97 9.54 13.06
C ARG A 62 9.53 10.03 11.68
N HIS A 63 10.45 10.19 10.73
CA HIS A 63 10.11 10.57 9.36
C HIS A 63 9.26 9.47 8.69
N LEU A 64 9.69 8.21 8.79
CA LEU A 64 8.96 7.07 8.25
C LEU A 64 7.58 6.94 8.89
N ALA A 65 7.49 7.02 10.23
CA ALA A 65 6.21 6.96 10.94
C ALA A 65 5.25 8.09 10.49
N THR A 66 5.77 9.30 10.26
CA THR A 66 4.96 10.43 9.78
C THR A 66 4.40 10.15 8.38
N LEU A 67 5.25 9.68 7.46
CA LEU A 67 4.82 9.38 6.08
C LEU A 67 3.82 8.23 6.03
N THR A 68 4.05 7.15 6.78
CA THR A 68 3.11 6.03 6.89
C THR A 68 1.76 6.47 7.44
N ARG A 69 1.74 7.29 8.50
CA ARG A 69 0.49 7.85 9.06
C ARG A 69 -0.24 8.69 8.03
N LEU A 70 0.45 9.62 7.35
CA LEU A 70 -0.16 10.47 6.33
C LEU A 70 -0.70 9.65 5.16
N ALA A 71 0.07 8.66 4.67
CA ALA A 71 -0.37 7.80 3.57
C ALA A 71 -1.65 7.04 3.94
N HIS A 72 -1.71 6.50 5.16
CA HIS A 72 -2.90 5.83 5.66
C HIS A 72 -4.08 6.81 5.78
N GLU A 73 -3.92 7.96 6.44
CA GLU A 73 -4.97 8.97 6.58
C GLU A 73 -5.53 9.42 5.22
N HIS A 74 -4.65 9.71 4.26
CA HIS A 74 -5.05 10.10 2.90
C HIS A 74 -5.78 8.96 2.17
N PHE A 75 -5.36 7.71 2.36
CA PHE A 75 -5.97 6.56 1.71
C PHE A 75 -7.31 6.17 2.33
N THR A 76 -7.50 6.37 3.63
CA THR A 76 -8.74 6.04 4.34
C THR A 76 -9.75 7.20 4.38
N ASP A 77 -9.45 8.33 3.74
CA ASP A 77 -10.39 9.46 3.61
C ASP A 77 -11.74 9.00 3.02
N ASP A 78 -12.85 9.35 3.68
CA ASP A 78 -14.21 8.99 3.27
C ASP A 78 -14.51 9.35 1.81
N ARG A 79 -13.89 10.41 1.29
CA ARG A 79 -14.04 10.83 -0.10
C ARG A 79 -13.56 9.78 -1.08
N ILE A 80 -12.52 9.00 -0.76
CA ILE A 80 -12.08 7.88 -1.62
C ILE A 80 -13.19 6.83 -1.73
N GLY A 81 -13.84 6.48 -0.62
CA GLY A 81 -15.00 5.58 -0.63
C GLY A 81 -16.14 6.12 -1.50
N VAL A 82 -16.51 7.38 -1.32
CA VAL A 82 -17.55 8.05 -2.12
C VAL A 82 -17.22 8.04 -3.62
N LEU A 83 -15.97 8.33 -3.99
CA LEU A 83 -15.52 8.31 -5.39
C LEU A 83 -15.60 6.90 -5.98
N LEU A 84 -15.05 5.91 -5.27
CA LEU A 84 -15.09 4.50 -5.68
C LEU A 84 -16.51 4.01 -5.90
N ASP A 85 -17.44 4.35 -5.01
CA ASP A 85 -18.84 3.95 -5.16
C ASP A 85 -19.51 4.68 -6.35
N SER A 86 -19.24 5.98 -6.52
CA SER A 86 -19.80 6.77 -7.64
C SER A 86 -19.33 6.28 -9.02
N LEU A 87 -18.13 5.69 -9.08
CA LEU A 87 -17.53 5.18 -10.31
C LEU A 87 -18.02 3.77 -10.68
N GLY A 88 -18.89 3.13 -9.90
CA GLY A 88 -19.42 1.79 -10.19
C GLY A 88 -20.07 1.64 -11.59
N PRO A 89 -20.89 2.58 -12.08
CA PRO A 89 -21.43 2.54 -13.44
C PRO A 89 -20.35 2.68 -14.51
N PHE A 90 -19.34 3.52 -14.28
CA PHE A 90 -18.20 3.67 -15.20
C PHE A 90 -17.37 2.38 -15.26
N GLU A 91 -17.03 1.81 -14.11
CA GLU A 91 -16.37 0.50 -13.98
C GLU A 91 -17.12 -0.59 -14.76
N SER A 92 -18.45 -0.66 -14.61
CA SER A 92 -19.30 -1.67 -15.27
C SER A 92 -19.40 -1.48 -16.79
N SER A 93 -19.06 -0.30 -17.31
CA SER A 93 -19.09 0.01 -18.74
C SER A 93 -17.80 -0.36 -19.47
N LEU A 94 -16.74 -0.68 -18.72
CA LEU A 94 -15.41 -0.98 -19.24
C LEU A 94 -15.22 -2.50 -19.44
N PRO A 95 -14.32 -2.91 -20.35
CA PRO A 95 -13.84 -4.30 -20.37
C PRO A 95 -13.25 -4.69 -19.02
N SER A 96 -13.52 -5.91 -18.55
CA SER A 96 -13.09 -6.36 -17.22
C SER A 96 -11.57 -6.41 -17.04
N ASP A 97 -10.83 -6.53 -18.13
CA ASP A 97 -9.38 -6.57 -18.20
C ASP A 97 -8.74 -5.21 -18.52
N SER A 98 -9.53 -4.12 -18.58
CA SER A 98 -8.97 -2.78 -18.74
C SER A 98 -8.23 -2.33 -17.48
N ASP A 99 -7.25 -1.42 -17.67
CA ASP A 99 -6.48 -0.85 -16.58
C ASP A 99 -7.39 -0.09 -15.61
N GLU A 100 -8.35 0.69 -16.11
CA GLU A 100 -9.29 1.45 -15.28
C GLU A 100 -10.21 0.54 -14.46
N ALA A 101 -10.79 -0.50 -15.07
CA ALA A 101 -11.64 -1.45 -14.35
C ALA A 101 -10.85 -2.20 -13.28
N SER A 102 -9.62 -2.60 -13.59
CA SER A 102 -8.73 -3.25 -12.63
C SER A 102 -8.32 -2.33 -11.49
N LEU A 103 -7.96 -1.08 -11.79
CA LEU A 103 -7.62 -0.07 -10.79
C LEU A 103 -8.77 0.16 -9.81
N LEU A 104 -10.00 0.35 -10.31
CA LEU A 104 -11.16 0.58 -9.46
C LEU A 104 -11.47 -0.63 -8.56
N ARG A 105 -11.38 -1.84 -9.10
CA ARG A 105 -11.60 -3.08 -8.35
C ARG A 105 -10.58 -3.25 -7.22
N ILE A 106 -9.29 -3.09 -7.53
CA ILE A 106 -8.21 -3.24 -6.55
C ILE A 106 -8.26 -2.11 -5.53
N ALA A 107 -8.38 -0.85 -5.96
CA ALA A 107 -8.49 0.28 -5.05
C ALA A 107 -9.68 0.16 -4.09
N ARG A 108 -10.82 -0.38 -4.55
CA ARG A 108 -11.99 -0.64 -3.68
C ARG A 108 -11.74 -1.76 -2.68
N GLN A 109 -11.06 -2.83 -3.09
CA GLN A 109 -10.67 -3.91 -2.18
C GLN A 109 -9.72 -3.39 -1.10
N ASP A 110 -8.67 -2.68 -1.50
CA ASP A 110 -7.65 -2.12 -0.62
C ASP A 110 -8.24 -1.09 0.33
N TYR A 111 -9.09 -0.18 -0.16
CA TYR A 111 -9.78 0.82 0.66
C TYR A 111 -10.64 0.16 1.74
N ARG A 112 -11.48 -0.81 1.34
CA ARG A 112 -12.34 -1.56 2.28
C ARG A 112 -11.55 -2.34 3.33
N ARG A 113 -10.33 -2.76 3.00
CA ARG A 113 -9.41 -3.40 3.94
C ARG A 113 -8.84 -2.35 4.90
N ALA A 114 -8.29 -1.25 4.37
CA ALA A 114 -7.63 -0.21 5.13
C ALA A 114 -8.55 0.47 6.15
N VAL A 115 -9.79 0.81 5.79
CA VAL A 115 -10.74 1.49 6.68
C VAL A 115 -11.20 0.64 7.88
N ARG A 116 -10.95 -0.68 7.87
CA ARG A 116 -11.25 -1.55 9.03
C ARG A 116 -10.31 -1.29 10.19
N VAL A 117 -9.11 -0.80 9.90
CA VAL A 117 -8.05 -0.62 10.90
C VAL A 117 -8.08 0.83 11.37
N PRO A 118 -8.30 1.09 12.67
CA PRO A 118 -8.32 2.45 13.19
C PRO A 118 -6.97 3.15 13.00
N GLY A 119 -6.97 4.42 12.58
CA GLY A 119 -5.75 5.21 12.44
C GLY A 119 -4.93 5.31 13.74
N SER A 120 -5.58 5.31 14.90
CA SER A 120 -4.90 5.28 16.20
C SER A 120 -4.12 4.00 16.44
N PHE A 121 -4.65 2.85 16.00
CA PHE A 121 -3.94 1.58 16.05
C PHE A 121 -2.72 1.61 15.13
N MET A 122 -2.88 2.10 13.89
CA MET A 122 -1.78 2.23 12.94
C MET A 122 -0.64 3.11 13.46
N ALA A 123 -0.96 4.19 14.18
CA ALA A 123 0.04 5.03 14.84
C ALA A 123 0.83 4.23 15.90
N THR A 124 0.15 3.53 16.81
CA THR A 124 0.81 2.68 17.82
C THR A 124 1.65 1.57 17.17
N PHE A 125 1.14 0.95 16.10
CA PHE A 125 1.84 -0.10 15.37
C PHE A 125 3.13 0.42 14.72
N ALA A 126 3.09 1.58 14.07
CA ALA A 126 4.24 2.21 13.44
C ALA A 126 5.32 2.64 14.45
N GLU A 127 4.91 3.21 15.59
CA GLU A 127 5.81 3.54 16.69
C GLU A 127 6.54 2.30 17.22
N HIS A 128 5.79 1.22 17.45
CA HIS A 128 6.34 -0.05 17.92
C HIS A 128 7.31 -0.67 16.89
N GLN A 129 6.98 -0.66 15.60
CA GLN A 129 7.90 -1.13 14.56
C GLN A 129 9.21 -0.36 14.55
N SER A 130 9.15 0.97 14.68
CA SER A 130 10.35 1.81 14.70
C SER A 130 11.23 1.46 15.90
N ALA A 131 10.64 1.38 17.10
CA ALA A 131 11.36 0.98 18.31
C ALA A 131 11.96 -0.43 18.19
N SER A 132 11.21 -1.35 17.59
CA SER A 132 11.63 -2.73 17.37
C SER A 132 12.87 -2.83 16.49
N TYR A 133 12.87 -2.11 15.36
CA TYR A 133 14.01 -2.08 14.46
C TYR A 133 15.27 -1.52 15.14
N GLN A 134 15.14 -0.42 15.90
CA GLN A 134 16.27 0.18 16.61
C GLN A 134 16.87 -0.78 17.65
N ALA A 135 16.03 -1.44 18.44
CA ALA A 135 16.49 -2.41 19.42
C ALA A 135 17.19 -3.61 18.76
N TRP A 136 16.60 -4.15 17.69
CA TRP A 136 17.16 -5.28 16.96
C TRP A 136 18.51 -4.95 16.30
N ALA A 137 18.67 -3.73 15.76
CA ALA A 137 19.91 -3.30 15.13
C ALA A 137 21.12 -3.30 16.09
N VAL A 138 20.87 -3.07 17.39
CA VAL A 138 21.90 -3.13 18.45
C VAL A 138 22.04 -4.56 18.99
N ALA A 139 20.92 -5.22 19.27
CA ALA A 139 20.89 -6.52 19.92
C ALA A 139 21.43 -7.67 19.04
N ARG A 140 21.13 -7.64 17.72
CA ARG A 140 21.57 -8.68 16.79
C ARG A 140 23.09 -8.86 16.75
N PRO A 141 23.92 -7.82 16.52
CA PRO A 141 25.38 -7.97 16.52
C PRO A 141 25.94 -8.31 17.92
N ALA A 142 25.23 -7.93 18.99
CA ALA A 142 25.58 -8.29 20.36
C ALA A 142 25.14 -9.71 20.77
N ASN A 143 24.38 -10.40 19.93
CA ASN A 143 23.74 -11.68 20.24
C ASN A 143 22.89 -11.62 21.54
N ASP A 144 22.21 -10.49 21.76
CA ASP A 144 21.44 -10.21 22.97
C ASP A 144 19.95 -10.52 22.74
N TRP A 145 19.56 -11.76 23.02
CA TRP A 145 18.16 -12.19 22.90
C TRP A 145 17.24 -11.55 23.95
N GLU A 146 17.75 -11.30 25.16
CA GLU A 146 16.96 -10.75 26.26
C GLU A 146 16.50 -9.32 25.95
N ALA A 147 17.32 -8.53 25.27
CA ALA A 147 16.97 -7.18 24.83
C ALA A 147 15.82 -7.12 23.80
N VAL A 148 15.62 -8.17 22.97
CA VAL A 148 14.59 -8.18 21.92
C VAL A 148 13.32 -8.93 22.31
N THR A 149 13.39 -9.85 23.27
CA THR A 149 12.25 -10.68 23.69
C THR A 149 10.98 -9.86 24.02
N PRO A 150 11.01 -8.87 24.93
CA PRO A 150 9.79 -8.12 25.28
C PRO A 150 9.21 -7.32 24.11
N ILE A 151 10.07 -6.91 23.17
CA ILE A 151 9.67 -6.18 21.98
C ILE A 151 8.94 -7.11 21.00
N LEU A 152 9.44 -8.33 20.81
CA LEU A 152 8.81 -9.33 19.96
C LEU A 152 7.48 -9.81 20.53
N GLU A 153 7.36 -9.98 21.84
CA GLU A 153 6.09 -10.29 22.50
C GLU A 153 5.03 -9.22 22.17
N ARG A 154 5.40 -7.94 22.30
CA ARG A 154 4.50 -6.84 21.93
C ARG A 154 4.18 -6.83 20.44
N THR A 155 5.12 -7.18 19.56
CA THR A 155 4.87 -7.33 18.12
C THR A 155 3.77 -8.37 17.88
N VAL A 156 3.86 -9.53 18.52
CA VAL A 156 2.85 -10.60 18.35
C VAL A 156 1.49 -10.16 18.86
N ASP A 157 1.43 -9.45 19.99
CA ASP A 157 0.16 -8.93 20.53
C ASP A 157 -0.49 -7.91 19.60
N LEU A 158 0.30 -6.99 19.05
CA LEU A 158 -0.17 -6.05 18.04
C LEU A 158 -0.62 -6.75 16.76
N SER A 159 0.08 -7.80 16.31
CA SER A 159 -0.37 -8.61 15.17
C SER A 159 -1.71 -9.29 15.44
N ARG A 160 -1.95 -9.80 16.65
CA ARG A 160 -3.25 -10.38 17.02
C ARG A 160 -4.35 -9.33 17.04
N GLU A 161 -4.06 -8.15 17.59
CA GLU A 161 -5.00 -7.02 17.59
C GLU A 161 -5.34 -6.58 16.16
N TYR A 162 -4.34 -6.45 15.28
CA TYR A 162 -4.52 -6.15 13.86
C TYR A 162 -5.44 -7.16 13.17
N ALA A 163 -5.16 -8.46 13.34
CA ALA A 163 -6.00 -9.51 12.77
C ALA A 163 -7.46 -9.44 13.29
N GLY A 164 -7.66 -8.92 14.49
CA GLY A 164 -8.99 -8.71 15.09
C GLY A 164 -9.86 -7.68 14.38
N PHE A 165 -9.31 -6.80 13.54
CA PHE A 165 -10.09 -5.85 12.72
C PHE A 165 -10.73 -6.49 11.48
N PHE A 166 -10.36 -7.72 11.15
CA PHE A 166 -10.84 -8.43 9.97
C PHE A 166 -11.92 -9.46 10.32
N PRO A 167 -12.77 -9.86 9.36
CA PRO A 167 -13.74 -10.92 9.59
C PRO A 167 -13.06 -12.20 10.04
N ARG A 168 -13.75 -13.03 10.82
CA ARG A 168 -13.20 -14.28 11.33
C ARG A 168 -12.76 -15.18 10.17
N THR A 169 -11.46 -15.45 10.10
CA THR A 169 -10.83 -16.43 9.21
C THR A 169 -10.69 -17.79 9.91
N ALA A 170 -10.23 -18.81 9.18
CA ALA A 170 -9.96 -20.13 9.77
C ALA A 170 -8.81 -20.05 10.79
N HIS A 171 -7.79 -19.25 10.48
CA HIS A 171 -6.65 -18.97 11.35
C HIS A 171 -6.26 -17.48 11.33
N LEU A 172 -5.79 -16.93 12.44
CA LEU A 172 -5.40 -15.50 12.54
C LEU A 172 -4.31 -15.12 11.52
N ALA A 173 -3.44 -16.07 11.18
CA ALA A 173 -2.40 -15.87 10.18
C ALA A 173 -2.94 -15.63 8.76
N ASP A 174 -4.15 -16.10 8.45
CA ASP A 174 -4.74 -15.97 7.11
C ASP A 174 -4.89 -14.50 6.70
N VAL A 175 -5.14 -13.61 7.68
CA VAL A 175 -5.16 -12.16 7.44
C VAL A 175 -3.84 -11.66 6.86
N PHE A 176 -2.72 -12.16 7.38
CA PHE A 176 -1.37 -11.78 6.94
C PHE A 176 -0.95 -12.49 5.66
N VAL A 177 -1.39 -13.74 5.47
CA VAL A 177 -1.16 -14.48 4.21
C VAL A 177 -1.87 -13.78 3.06
N ASP A 178 -3.15 -13.44 3.23
CA ASP A 178 -3.94 -12.71 2.22
C ASP A 178 -3.37 -11.31 1.93
N GLU A 179 -2.67 -10.69 2.89
CA GLU A 179 -1.97 -9.42 2.67
C GLU A 179 -0.72 -9.58 1.79
N ALA A 180 0.03 -10.66 1.99
CA ALA A 180 1.23 -10.94 1.23
C ALA A 180 0.90 -11.49 -0.17
N GLU A 181 -0.09 -12.38 -0.24
CA GLU A 181 -0.49 -13.10 -1.43
C GLU A 181 -2.03 -13.27 -1.42
N PRO A 182 -2.77 -12.30 -2.01
CA PRO A 182 -4.22 -12.31 -2.00
C PRO A 182 -4.82 -13.59 -2.62
N GLY A 183 -5.71 -14.26 -1.88
CA GLY A 183 -6.46 -15.43 -2.35
C GLY A 183 -5.81 -16.81 -2.11
N LEU A 184 -4.73 -16.90 -1.33
CA LEU A 184 -4.20 -18.17 -0.79
C LEU A 184 -4.85 -18.56 0.53
#